data_AF-A0A328VIT4-F1
#
_entry.id   AF-A0A328VIT4-F1
#
_cell.length_a   1.000
_cell.length_b   1.000
_cell.length_c   1.000
_cell.angle_alpha   90.00
_cell.angle_beta   90.00
_cell.angle_gamma   90.00
#
_symmetry.space_group_name_H-M   'P 1'
#
loop_
_entity.id
_entity.type
_entity.pdbx_description
1 polymer ?
#
loop_
_entity_poly.entity_id
_entity_poly.type
_entity_poly.pdbx_seq_one_letter_code
_entity_poly.pdbx_strand_id
1 'polypeptide(L)'
;MAESQEQWYQRQAVEHLAQHIPFEQDVASKAEQIEMLRSLVLRHGREMDPEQFGFEARCELIRLGLWDRIGPGPRPEDQEGEELF
;
A
#
# COMPACT_ATOMS: atom_id res chain seq x y z
N MET A 1 10.29 -7.50 13.72
CA MET A 1 11.42 -6.68 13.22
C MET A 1 10.99 -5.22 13.32
N ALA A 2 11.90 -4.30 13.64
CA ALA A 2 11.55 -2.87 13.67
C ALA A 2 11.39 -2.36 12.22
N GLU A 3 10.35 -1.56 11.97
CA GLU A 3 10.12 -0.85 10.70
C GLU A 3 11.36 -0.02 10.35
N SER A 4 11.82 -0.08 9.09
CA SER A 4 12.90 0.79 8.64
C SER A 4 12.41 2.23 8.51
N GLN A 5 13.29 3.22 8.67
CA GLN A 5 12.92 4.62 8.50
C GLN A 5 12.34 4.91 7.10
N GLU A 6 12.84 4.22 6.08
CA GLU A 6 12.34 4.32 4.71
C GLU A 6 10.91 3.77 4.59
N GLN A 7 10.64 2.60 5.17
CA GLN A 7 9.29 2.01 5.21
C GLN A 7 8.30 2.95 5.92
N TRP A 8 8.73 3.55 7.03
CA TRP A 8 7.95 4.55 7.76
C TRP A 8 7.60 5.76 6.87
N TYR A 9 8.58 6.31 6.15
CA TYR A 9 8.33 7.45 5.25
C TYR A 9 7.38 7.10 4.11
N GLN A 10 7.56 5.93 3.50
CA GLN A 10 6.69 5.48 2.41
C GLN A 10 5.25 5.29 2.90
N ARG A 11 5.07 4.71 4.09
CA ARG A 11 3.76 4.57 4.72
C ARG A 11 3.11 5.92 5.00
N GLN A 12 3.83 6.86 5.60
CA GLN A 12 3.32 8.21 5.85
C GLN A 12 2.93 8.94 4.55
N ALA A 13 3.70 8.77 3.47
CA ALA A 13 3.37 9.34 2.18
C ALA A 13 2.07 8.77 1.60
N VAL A 14 1.85 7.45 1.72
CA VAL A 14 0.60 6.81 1.29
C VAL A 14 -0.60 7.31 2.09
N GLU A 15 -0.48 7.35 3.42
CA GLU A 15 -1.54 7.88 4.31
C GLU A 15 -1.94 9.30 3.90
N HIS A 16 -0.94 10.18 3.75
CA HIS A 16 -1.16 11.56 3.38
C HIS A 16 -1.85 11.68 2.01
N LEU A 17 -1.30 11.04 0.98
CA LEU A 17 -1.87 11.10 -0.37
C LEU A 17 -3.32 10.58 -0.40
N ALA A 18 -3.59 9.46 0.26
CA ALA A 18 -4.92 8.87 0.26
C ALA A 18 -5.96 9.73 1.00
N GLN A 19 -5.56 10.45 2.05
CA GLN A 19 -6.44 11.41 2.71
C GLN A 19 -6.74 12.63 1.84
N HIS A 20 -5.80 13.05 0.98
CA HIS A 20 -5.95 14.25 0.16
C HIS A 20 -6.72 14.02 -1.16
N ILE A 21 -6.50 12.89 -1.85
CA ILE A 21 -7.10 12.59 -3.17
C ILE A 21 -8.64 12.77 -3.21
N PRO A 22 -9.42 12.34 -2.20
CA PRO A 22 -10.88 12.50 -2.22
C PRO A 22 -11.32 13.96 -2.26
N PHE A 23 -10.55 14.88 -1.66
CA PHE A 23 -10.91 16.29 -1.52
C PHE A 23 -10.25 17.20 -2.56
N GLU A 24 -9.30 16.70 -3.35
CA GLU A 24 -8.67 17.45 -4.43
C GLU A 24 -9.70 17.79 -5.53
N GLN A 25 -9.83 19.09 -5.83
CA GLN A 25 -10.78 19.63 -6.80
C GLN A 25 -10.13 19.84 -8.16
N ASP A 26 -8.82 20.13 -8.17
CA ASP A 26 -8.08 20.28 -9.42
C ASP A 26 -7.81 18.92 -10.05
N VAL A 27 -8.31 18.72 -11.28
CA VAL A 27 -8.25 17.43 -11.97
C VAL A 27 -6.81 17.02 -12.25
N ALA A 28 -5.93 17.98 -12.57
CA ALA A 28 -4.53 17.70 -12.87
C ALA A 28 -3.78 17.25 -11.60
N SER A 29 -3.93 18.00 -10.51
CA SER A 29 -3.35 17.70 -9.20
C SER A 29 -3.85 16.36 -8.67
N LYS A 30 -5.14 16.07 -8.82
CA LYS A 30 -5.73 14.79 -8.42
C LYS A 30 -5.13 13.61 -9.20
N ALA A 31 -4.95 13.77 -10.51
CA ALA A 31 -4.32 12.75 -11.34
C ALA A 31 -2.86 12.51 -10.93
N GLU A 32 -2.12 13.57 -10.62
CA GLU A 32 -0.74 13.48 -10.13
C GLU A 32 -0.66 12.74 -8.80
N GLN A 33 -1.51 13.10 -7.82
CA GLN A 33 -1.56 12.44 -6.52
C GLN A 33 -1.90 10.94 -6.64
N ILE A 34 -2.83 10.59 -7.54
CA ILE A 34 -3.17 9.19 -7.83
C ILE A 34 -1.97 8.44 -8.42
N GLU A 35 -1.24 9.02 -9.37
CA GLU A 35 -0.06 8.38 -9.96
C GLU A 35 1.11 8.29 -8.97
N MET A 36 1.27 9.26 -8.07
CA MET A 36 2.23 9.19 -6.97
C MET A 36 1.90 8.03 -6.01
N LEU A 37 0.64 7.95 -5.57
CA LEU A 37 0.16 6.88 -4.70
C LEU A 37 0.35 5.51 -5.37
N ARG A 38 -0.03 5.40 -6.63
CA ARG A 38 0.16 4.19 -7.44
C ARG A 38 1.64 3.80 -7.54
N SER A 39 2.52 4.75 -7.80
CA SER A 39 3.96 4.52 -7.91
C SER A 39 4.58 4.02 -6.61
N LEU A 40 4.17 4.57 -5.46
CA LEU A 40 4.64 4.13 -4.15
C LEU A 40 4.26 2.67 -3.88
N VAL A 41 2.98 2.33 -4.07
CA VAL A 41 2.47 0.97 -3.79
C VAL A 41 3.04 -0.05 -4.78
N LEU A 42 3.22 0.31 -6.04
CA LEU A 42 3.83 -0.58 -7.02
C LEU A 42 5.29 -0.91 -6.71
N ARG A 43 6.04 0.04 -6.14
CA ARG A 43 7.47 -0.14 -5.84
C ARG A 43 7.69 -0.80 -4.48
N HIS A 44 6.92 -0.42 -3.49
CA HIS A 44 7.20 -0.75 -2.09
C HIS A 44 6.07 -1.49 -1.38
N GLY A 45 4.92 -1.71 -2.03
CA GLY A 45 3.74 -2.34 -1.41
C GLY A 45 4.06 -3.68 -0.74
N ARG A 46 4.95 -4.48 -1.32
CA ARG A 46 5.33 -5.80 -0.76
C ARG A 46 6.09 -5.74 0.56
N GLU A 47 6.69 -4.60 0.86
CA GLU A 47 7.47 -4.35 2.08
C GLU A 47 6.63 -3.62 3.15
N MET A 48 5.47 -3.11 2.75
CA MET A 48 4.54 -2.40 3.63
C MET A 48 3.67 -3.38 4.39
N ASP A 49 3.38 -3.07 5.65
CA ASP A 49 2.50 -3.86 6.50
C ASP A 49 1.05 -3.33 6.41
N PRO A 50 0.08 -4.12 5.91
CA PRO A 50 -1.32 -3.73 5.81
C PRO A 50 -1.94 -3.24 7.12
N GLU A 51 -1.49 -3.77 8.27
CA GLU A 51 -2.03 -3.41 9.59
C GLU A 51 -1.63 -1.99 10.03
N GLN A 52 -0.65 -1.39 9.36
CA GLN A 52 -0.15 -0.05 9.70
C GLN A 52 -0.85 1.07 8.92
N PHE A 53 -1.78 0.72 8.03
CA PHE A 53 -2.57 1.69 7.27
C PHE A 53 -3.86 2.09 7.99
N GLY A 54 -4.18 3.37 7.94
CA GLY A 54 -5.42 3.95 8.40
C GLY A 54 -6.61 3.60 7.48
N PHE A 55 -7.81 3.93 7.96
CA PHE A 55 -9.05 3.62 7.24
C PHE A 55 -9.13 4.33 5.87
N GLU A 56 -8.77 5.61 5.78
CA GLU A 56 -8.85 6.35 4.52
C GLU A 56 -7.90 5.76 3.47
N ALA A 57 -6.65 5.49 3.86
CA ALA A 57 -5.65 4.87 2.99
C ALA A 57 -6.13 3.52 2.46
N ARG A 58 -6.64 2.66 3.36
CA ARG A 58 -7.20 1.38 2.96
C ARG A 58 -8.35 1.52 1.96
N CYS A 59 -9.31 2.39 2.22
CA CYS A 59 -10.45 2.61 1.33
C CYS A 59 -10.03 3.11 -0.05
N GLU A 60 -9.11 4.06 -0.11
CA GLU A 60 -8.63 4.62 -1.36
C GLU A 60 -7.82 3.59 -2.16
N LEU A 61 -6.96 2.82 -1.49
CA LEU A 61 -6.19 1.74 -2.11
C LEU A 61 -7.09 0.61 -2.64
N ILE A 62 -8.19 0.28 -1.94
CA ILE A 62 -9.22 -0.64 -2.46
C ILE A 62 -9.90 -0.04 -3.69
N ARG A 63 -10.31 1.23 -3.63
CA ARG A 63 -10.95 1.95 -4.75
C ARG A 63 -10.08 1.95 -6.01
N LEU A 64 -8.77 2.01 -5.84
CA LEU A 64 -7.77 1.98 -6.92
C LEU A 64 -7.33 0.57 -7.33
N GLY A 65 -7.81 -0.49 -6.66
CA GLY A 65 -7.38 -1.87 -6.93
C GLY A 65 -5.91 -2.14 -6.61
N LEU A 66 -5.36 -1.41 -5.63
CA LEU A 66 -3.96 -1.48 -5.21
C LEU A 66 -3.77 -2.21 -3.88
N TRP A 67 -4.83 -2.40 -3.09
CA TRP A 67 -4.76 -2.99 -1.75
C TRP A 67 -4.09 -4.38 -1.74
N ASP A 68 -4.39 -5.24 -2.71
CA ASP A 68 -3.85 -6.61 -2.79
C ASP A 68 -2.33 -6.68 -3.09
N ARG A 69 -1.70 -5.52 -3.37
CA ARG A 69 -0.25 -5.40 -3.55
C ARG A 69 0.49 -5.09 -2.25
N ILE A 70 -0.23 -4.77 -1.18
CA ILE A 70 0.33 -4.42 0.13
C ILE A 70 0.55 -5.70 0.93
N GLY A 71 1.69 -5.78 1.62
CA GLY A 71 2.07 -6.94 2.41
C GLY A 71 2.94 -7.94 1.65
N PRO A 72 3.70 -8.77 2.40
CA PRO A 72 4.39 -9.89 1.81
C PRO A 72 3.34 -10.75 1.11
N GLY A 73 3.60 -11.13 -0.15
CA GLY A 73 2.80 -12.16 -0.81
C GLY A 73 2.77 -13.45 0.03
N PRO A 74 1.96 -14.47 -0.36
CA PRO A 74 1.89 -15.73 0.37
C PRO A 74 3.30 -16.19 0.73
N ARG A 75 3.53 -16.42 2.02
CA ARG A 75 4.86 -16.78 2.51
C ARG A 75 5.22 -18.14 1.90
N PRO A 76 6.46 -18.34 1.46
CA PRO A 76 6.89 -19.67 1.00
C PRO A 76 6.78 -20.73 2.10
N GLU A 77 6.66 -20.33 3.37
CA GLU A 77 6.44 -21.18 4.54
C GLU A 77 5.06 -21.87 4.55
N ASP A 78 4.09 -21.39 3.76
CA ASP A 78 2.78 -22.04 3.60
C ASP A 78 2.80 -23.18 2.55
N GLN A 79 3.96 -23.53 1.99
CA GLN A 79 4.15 -24.63 1.03
C GLN A 79 4.85 -25.88 1.61
N GLU A 80 5.23 -25.88 2.89
CA GLU A 80 5.82 -27.04 3.55
C GLU A 80 4.74 -27.83 4.31
N GLY A 81 3.88 -28.56 3.58
CA GLY A 81 2.82 -29.33 4.23
C GLY A 81 2.06 -30.35 3.39
N GLU A 82 2.44 -30.58 2.13
CA GLU A 82 1.83 -31.63 1.31
C GLU A 82 2.91 -32.60 0.77
N GLU A 83 3.73 -33.14 1.69
CA GLU A 83 4.40 -34.42 1.42
C GLU A 83 3.40 -35.56 1.62
N LEU A 84 2.85 -35.99 0.49
CA LEU A 84 2.55 -37.37 0.10
C LEU A 84 2.67 -38.44 1.21
N PHE A 85 1.53 -39.01 1.61
CA PHE A 85 1.39 -40.44 1.92
C PHE A 85 0.04 -40.96 1.45
#